data_AF-A0A258L4A0-F1
#
_entry.id   AF-A0A258L4A0-F1
#
_cell.length_a   1.000
_cell.length_b   1.000
_cell.length_c   1.000
_cell.angle_alpha   90.00
_cell.angle_beta   90.00
_cell.angle_gamma   90.00
#
_symmetry.space_group_name_H-M   'P 1'
#
loop_
_entity.id
_entity.type
_entity.pdbx_description
1 polymer ?
#
loop_
_entity_poly.entity_id
_entity_poly.type
_entity_poly.pdbx_seq_one_letter_code
_entity_poly.pdbx_strand_id
1 'polypeptide(L)'
;MQITMRQLQATLRDLGLFNMALAEAERDADLMAKWRKPATVIDRSDPEVERLRRHFGASSANIDLLFKKAAQKPGGPPSGALSVGRETEPPWLTLARSYLGTKEVPGRGSNGTIDGFFRDAGYPGYRDETSWCAAFVGAVLARSGYPRLADLTARSGRYYGQKLDGPKIGCVVVFWRESPTSWKGHIGFVTGIDWDKKTLRVLGGNQNDAVTEATFAMSKVLAYRWPVAATVKALKSAGSTEARLLDAAKKIVLGTGVIAVGAETSAQLPSVVPSIFTQFETLSAVLMQINTIMALIADNKWLILTAVAALLYLLVRTWQANRLERAQRGYPILAQDIDVDGGTDAV
;
A
#
# COMPACT_ATOMS: atom_id res chain seq x y z
N MET A 1 13.86 -17.82 28.91
CA MET A 1 13.36 -18.12 27.55
C MET A 1 14.22 -17.34 26.58
N GLN A 2 14.85 -18.02 25.64
CA GLN A 2 15.82 -17.43 24.72
C GLN A 2 15.18 -17.22 23.35
N ILE A 3 15.40 -16.04 22.76
CA ILE A 3 14.97 -15.68 21.42
C ILE A 3 16.16 -15.08 20.66
N THR A 4 16.15 -15.15 19.35
CA THR A 4 17.16 -14.50 18.52
C THR A 4 16.85 -13.02 18.32
N MET A 5 17.87 -12.21 18.08
CA MET A 5 17.73 -10.81 17.69
C MET A 5 16.80 -10.64 16.49
N ARG A 6 16.85 -11.56 15.52
CA ARG A 6 15.91 -11.61 14.39
C ARG A 6 14.46 -11.76 14.84
N GLN A 7 14.18 -12.69 15.75
CA GLN A 7 12.83 -12.93 16.27
C GLN A 7 12.31 -11.71 17.06
N LEU A 8 13.18 -11.06 17.84
CA LEU A 8 12.88 -9.83 18.57
C LEU A 8 12.56 -8.67 17.60
N GLN A 9 13.45 -8.38 16.66
CA GLN A 9 13.27 -7.34 15.64
C GLN A 9 12.01 -7.51 14.82
N ALA A 10 11.74 -8.73 14.35
CA ALA A 10 10.53 -9.04 13.62
C ALA A 10 9.28 -8.80 14.47
N THR A 11 9.33 -9.09 15.78
CA THR A 11 8.19 -8.86 16.68
C THR A 11 7.99 -7.37 16.96
N LEU A 12 9.07 -6.61 17.13
CA LEU A 12 9.02 -5.16 17.31
C LEU A 12 8.49 -4.44 16.05
N ARG A 13 8.76 -4.95 14.85
CA ARG A 13 8.17 -4.44 13.60
C ARG A 13 6.65 -4.61 13.56
N ASP A 14 6.16 -5.79 13.92
CA ASP A 14 4.72 -6.06 13.95
C ASP A 14 3.99 -5.22 15.01
N LEU A 15 4.70 -4.85 16.09
CA LEU A 15 4.17 -4.00 17.15
C LEU A 15 4.36 -2.50 16.88
N GLY A 16 5.01 -2.11 15.77
CA GLY A 16 5.29 -0.71 15.45
C GLY A 16 6.37 -0.04 16.33
N LEU A 17 7.13 -0.84 17.10
CA LEU A 17 8.14 -0.35 18.05
C LEU A 17 9.58 -0.42 17.51
N PHE A 18 9.76 -0.93 16.29
CA PHE A 18 11.08 -1.22 15.71
C PHE A 18 11.98 0.01 15.62
N ASN A 19 11.49 1.13 15.07
CA ASN A 19 12.32 2.33 14.87
C ASN A 19 12.75 2.96 16.21
N MET A 20 11.93 2.86 17.24
CA MET A 20 12.25 3.37 18.58
C MET A 20 13.32 2.51 19.26
N ALA A 21 13.19 1.19 19.18
CA ALA A 21 14.18 0.26 19.70
C ALA A 21 15.52 0.35 18.94
N LEU A 22 15.47 0.55 17.62
CA LEU A 22 16.64 0.80 16.79
C LEU A 22 17.35 2.11 17.18
N ALA A 23 16.61 3.21 17.33
CA ALA A 23 17.18 4.50 17.73
C ALA A 23 17.82 4.46 19.12
N GLU A 24 17.35 3.58 20.01
CA GLU A 24 17.96 3.37 21.32
C GLU A 24 19.21 2.49 21.24
N ALA A 25 19.18 1.44 20.42
CA ALA A 25 20.36 0.64 20.14
C ALA A 25 21.48 1.53 19.55
N GLU A 26 21.16 2.45 18.65
CA GLU A 26 22.10 3.39 18.01
C GLU A 26 22.89 4.28 18.99
N ARG A 27 22.41 4.45 20.23
CA ARG A 27 23.12 5.21 21.27
C ARG A 27 24.24 4.43 21.95
N ASP A 28 24.41 3.14 21.64
CA ASP A 28 25.35 2.24 22.31
C ASP A 28 25.99 1.29 21.28
N ALA A 29 27.31 1.42 21.10
CA ALA A 29 28.04 0.72 20.04
C ALA A 29 28.03 -0.81 20.21
N ASP A 30 28.06 -1.30 21.45
CA ASP A 30 28.08 -2.74 21.76
C ASP A 30 26.69 -3.35 21.55
N LEU A 31 25.64 -2.61 21.90
CA LEU A 31 24.26 -2.99 21.59
C LEU A 31 24.00 -2.97 20.08
N MET A 32 24.47 -1.97 19.33
CA MET A 32 24.36 -1.99 17.87
C MET A 32 25.09 -3.16 17.23
N ALA A 33 26.25 -3.56 17.78
CA ALA A 33 26.98 -4.71 17.29
C ALA A 33 26.19 -6.02 17.48
N LYS A 34 25.43 -6.15 18.57
CA LYS A 34 24.49 -7.26 18.80
C LYS A 34 23.25 -7.16 17.91
N TRP A 35 22.65 -5.97 17.81
CA TRP A 35 21.47 -5.68 17.00
C TRP A 35 21.69 -6.00 15.51
N ARG A 36 22.89 -5.75 15.00
CA ARG A 36 23.27 -6.06 13.60
C ARG A 36 23.49 -7.55 13.33
N LYS A 37 23.58 -8.40 14.35
CA LYS A 37 23.81 -9.85 14.24
C LYS A 37 22.49 -10.60 14.48
N PRO A 38 21.77 -11.03 13.42
CA PRO A 38 20.41 -11.57 13.56
C PRO A 38 20.33 -12.88 14.33
N ALA A 39 21.44 -13.63 14.37
CA ALA A 39 21.55 -14.91 15.07
C ALA A 39 21.95 -14.76 16.55
N THR A 40 22.22 -13.55 17.04
CA THR A 40 22.54 -13.31 18.45
C THR A 40 21.36 -13.78 19.31
N VAL A 41 21.64 -14.64 20.28
CA VAL A 41 20.65 -15.11 21.24
C VAL A 41 20.54 -14.10 22.36
N ILE A 42 19.30 -13.75 22.71
CA ILE A 42 18.93 -12.76 23.71
C ILE A 42 18.00 -13.45 24.69
N ASP A 43 18.20 -13.15 25.97
CA ASP A 43 17.30 -13.57 27.04
C ASP A 43 16.75 -12.36 27.79
N ARG A 44 15.94 -12.63 28.81
CA ARG A 44 15.23 -11.62 29.58
C ARG A 44 16.16 -10.68 30.38
N SER A 45 17.40 -11.10 30.63
CA SER A 45 18.38 -10.33 31.37
C SER A 45 19.25 -9.44 30.48
N ASP A 46 19.06 -9.50 29.15
CA ASP A 46 19.84 -8.68 28.24
C ASP A 46 19.52 -7.18 28.44
N PRO A 47 20.56 -6.31 28.47
CA PRO A 47 20.39 -4.87 28.65
C PRO A 47 19.36 -4.21 27.72
N GLU A 48 19.16 -4.73 26.51
CA GLU A 48 18.17 -4.24 25.55
C GLU A 48 16.72 -4.43 26.04
N VAL A 49 16.46 -5.57 26.68
CA VAL A 49 15.15 -5.95 27.23
C VAL A 49 14.84 -5.15 28.49
N GLU A 50 15.85 -4.92 29.32
CA GLU A 50 15.73 -4.08 30.51
C GLU A 50 15.56 -2.59 30.15
N ARG A 51 16.05 -2.14 28.99
CA ARG A 51 15.77 -0.79 28.47
C ARG A 51 14.35 -0.70 27.88
N LEU A 52 13.86 -1.74 27.20
CA LEU A 52 12.44 -1.80 26.80
C LEU A 52 11.52 -1.71 28.02
N ARG A 53 11.87 -2.38 29.12
CA ARG A 53 11.15 -2.31 30.39
C ARG A 53 11.13 -0.90 30.97
N ARG A 54 12.29 -0.24 31.07
CA ARG A 54 12.43 1.10 31.66
C ARG A 54 11.83 2.22 30.82
N HIS A 55 12.02 2.17 29.50
CA HIS A 55 11.66 3.28 28.61
C HIS A 55 10.19 3.23 28.16
N PHE A 56 9.59 2.04 28.04
CA PHE A 56 8.20 1.87 27.61
C PHE A 56 7.23 1.58 28.76
N GLY A 57 7.71 1.61 30.01
CA GLY A 57 6.91 1.23 31.19
C GLY A 57 6.35 -0.19 31.09
N ALA A 58 6.99 -1.06 30.30
CA ALA A 58 6.48 -2.39 30.04
C ALA A 58 6.55 -3.22 31.32
N SER A 59 5.40 -3.66 31.82
CA SER A 59 5.34 -4.59 32.95
C SER A 59 6.07 -5.90 32.60
N SER A 60 6.53 -6.64 33.61
CA SER A 60 7.14 -7.97 33.41
C SER A 60 6.24 -8.90 32.58
N ALA A 61 4.92 -8.80 32.74
CA ALA A 61 3.94 -9.54 31.95
C ALA A 61 3.95 -9.17 30.45
N ASN A 62 4.20 -7.91 30.09
CA ASN A 62 4.27 -7.47 28.70
C ASN A 62 5.56 -7.94 28.02
N ILE A 63 6.67 -7.97 28.77
CA ILE A 63 7.93 -8.55 28.29
C ILE A 63 7.79 -10.06 28.09
N ASP A 64 7.09 -10.75 28.98
CA ASP A 64 6.80 -12.19 28.82
C ASP A 64 5.95 -12.49 27.59
N LEU A 65 4.96 -11.64 27.30
CA LEU A 65 4.15 -11.77 26.09
C LEU A 65 4.98 -11.50 24.82
N LEU A 66 5.86 -10.51 24.85
CA LEU A 66 6.77 -10.18 23.75
C LEU A 66 7.73 -11.34 23.46
N PHE A 67 8.35 -11.91 24.49
CA PHE A 67 9.20 -13.07 24.37
C PHE A 67 8.42 -14.29 23.84
N LYS A 68 7.20 -14.53 24.33
CA LYS A 68 6.34 -15.63 23.84
C LYS A 68 6.00 -15.48 22.35
N LYS A 69 5.67 -14.27 21.90
CA LYS A 69 5.40 -13.96 20.48
C LYS A 69 6.65 -14.09 19.62
N ALA A 70 7.80 -13.66 20.12
CA ALA A 70 9.06 -13.78 19.40
C ALA A 70 9.52 -15.23 19.25
N ALA A 71 9.35 -16.06 20.28
CA ALA A 71 9.69 -17.49 20.24
C ALA A 71 8.86 -18.30 19.22
N GLN A 72 7.65 -17.82 18.88
CA GLN A 72 6.80 -18.45 17.86
C GLN A 72 7.26 -18.16 16.42
N LYS A 73 8.21 -17.23 16.22
CA LYS A 73 8.77 -16.93 14.89
C LYS A 73 9.89 -17.93 14.54
N PRO A 74 10.05 -18.34 13.28
CA PRO A 74 11.07 -19.32 12.89
C PRO A 74 12.49 -18.80 13.22
N GLY A 75 13.24 -19.57 14.00
CA GLY A 75 14.56 -19.20 14.55
C GLY A 75 15.78 -19.74 13.79
N GLY A 76 15.60 -20.58 12.77
CA GLY A 76 16.70 -21.13 11.96
C GLY A 76 17.04 -20.28 10.71
N PRO A 77 18.24 -20.43 10.13
CA PRO A 77 18.47 -19.97 8.75
C PRO A 77 17.50 -20.72 7.81
N PRO A 78 17.05 -20.09 6.71
CA PRO A 78 16.18 -20.78 5.76
C PRO A 78 16.89 -22.03 5.26
N SER A 79 16.23 -23.19 5.38
CA SER A 79 16.67 -24.42 4.72
C SER A 79 16.59 -24.18 3.21
N GLY A 80 17.74 -23.88 2.64
CA GLY A 80 17.88 -23.30 1.30
C GLY A 80 19.12 -22.42 1.20
N ALA A 81 20.26 -22.91 1.68
CA ALA A 81 21.54 -22.26 1.47
C ALA A 81 22.00 -22.53 0.04
N LEU A 82 21.63 -21.63 -0.90
CA LEU A 82 22.39 -21.22 -2.08
C LEU A 82 21.67 -20.03 -2.74
N SER A 83 21.81 -18.85 -2.12
CA SER A 83 21.96 -17.57 -2.82
C SER A 83 22.12 -16.47 -1.78
N VAL A 84 23.22 -15.74 -1.84
CA VAL A 84 23.41 -14.47 -1.15
C VAL A 84 22.19 -13.59 -1.44
N GLY A 85 21.40 -13.29 -0.40
CA GLY A 85 20.19 -12.49 -0.53
C GLY A 85 20.52 -11.04 -0.90
N ARG A 86 20.56 -10.74 -2.21
CA ARG A 86 19.91 -9.52 -2.70
C ARG A 86 18.48 -9.57 -2.17
N GLU A 87 17.97 -8.47 -1.61
CA GLU A 87 16.52 -8.30 -1.58
C GLU A 87 16.03 -8.59 -3.01
N THR A 88 15.17 -9.59 -3.18
CA THR A 88 14.64 -9.94 -4.49
C THR A 88 13.99 -8.69 -5.04
N GLU A 89 14.58 -8.13 -6.08
CA GLU A 89 14.15 -6.91 -6.74
C GLU A 89 12.63 -6.99 -7.01
N PRO A 90 11.87 -5.89 -6.86
CA PRO A 90 10.43 -5.93 -7.06
C PRO A 90 10.06 -6.57 -8.40
N PRO A 91 8.98 -7.36 -8.49
CA PRO A 91 8.69 -8.18 -9.67
C PRO A 91 8.55 -7.33 -10.94
N TRP A 92 7.97 -6.14 -10.83
CA TRP A 92 7.88 -5.20 -11.94
C TRP A 92 9.23 -4.66 -12.38
N LEU A 93 10.18 -4.46 -11.46
CA LEU A 93 11.51 -3.99 -11.83
C LEU A 93 12.32 -5.11 -12.49
N THR A 94 12.20 -6.34 -11.98
CA THR A 94 12.77 -7.53 -12.63
C THR A 94 12.25 -7.67 -14.07
N LEU A 95 10.93 -7.53 -14.27
CA LEU A 95 10.32 -7.56 -15.60
C LEU A 95 10.78 -6.38 -16.47
N ALA A 96 10.89 -5.18 -15.92
CA ALA A 96 11.35 -4.01 -16.67
C ALA A 96 12.76 -4.24 -17.25
N ARG A 97 13.66 -4.89 -16.49
CA ARG A 97 15.01 -5.23 -16.93
C ARG A 97 15.04 -6.20 -18.11
N SER A 98 14.06 -7.09 -18.24
CA SER A 98 14.03 -8.03 -19.38
C SER A 98 13.80 -7.33 -20.73
N TYR A 99 13.37 -6.07 -20.73
CA TYR A 99 13.18 -5.27 -21.94
C TYR A 99 14.38 -4.38 -22.30
N LEU A 100 15.46 -4.37 -21.49
CA LEU A 100 16.65 -3.58 -21.79
C LEU A 100 17.16 -3.83 -23.22
N GLY A 101 17.40 -2.76 -23.95
CA GLY A 101 17.85 -2.83 -25.35
C GLY A 101 16.72 -2.90 -26.39
N THR A 102 15.45 -2.98 -25.99
CA THR A 102 14.32 -2.79 -26.91
C THR A 102 14.38 -1.39 -27.52
N LYS A 103 14.35 -1.28 -28.85
CA LYS A 103 14.50 -0.03 -29.61
C LYS A 103 13.38 0.17 -30.61
N GLU A 104 13.03 1.42 -30.89
CA GLU A 104 12.15 1.76 -32.01
C GLU A 104 12.76 1.31 -33.35
N VAL A 105 11.90 1.10 -34.35
CA VAL A 105 12.32 0.85 -35.73
C VAL A 105 12.16 2.16 -36.52
N PRO A 106 13.25 2.77 -37.04
CA PRO A 106 13.12 3.98 -37.83
C PRO A 106 12.30 3.77 -39.12
N GLY A 107 11.51 4.78 -39.49
CA GLY A 107 10.80 4.81 -40.77
C GLY A 107 9.36 4.29 -40.67
N ARG A 108 8.88 3.60 -41.72
CA ARG A 108 7.47 3.15 -41.81
C ARG A 108 7.17 1.85 -41.05
N GLY A 109 8.20 1.20 -40.51
CA GLY A 109 8.05 0.01 -39.66
C GLY A 109 7.70 0.39 -38.22
N SER A 110 7.44 -0.61 -37.39
CA SER A 110 7.28 -0.40 -35.94
C SER A 110 7.77 -1.61 -35.17
N ASN A 111 8.30 -1.40 -33.96
CA ASN A 111 8.64 -2.50 -33.07
C ASN A 111 7.38 -3.06 -32.40
N GLY A 112 6.97 -4.29 -32.78
CA GLY A 112 5.79 -4.96 -32.21
C GLY A 112 5.83 -5.16 -30.68
N THR A 113 7.01 -5.12 -30.05
CA THR A 113 7.15 -5.09 -28.58
C THR A 113 6.64 -3.78 -28.01
N ILE A 114 6.99 -2.64 -28.65
CA ILE A 114 6.58 -1.30 -28.25
C ILE A 114 5.08 -1.10 -28.51
N ASP A 115 4.57 -1.56 -29.65
CA ASP A 115 3.12 -1.62 -29.92
C ASP A 115 2.39 -2.44 -28.83
N GLY A 116 3.01 -3.54 -28.40
CA GLY A 116 2.53 -4.34 -27.29
C GLY A 116 2.48 -3.58 -25.96
N PHE A 117 3.40 -2.64 -25.71
CA PHE A 117 3.33 -1.80 -24.51
C PHE A 117 2.09 -0.90 -24.53
N PHE A 118 1.77 -0.29 -25.67
CA PHE A 118 0.57 0.54 -25.81
C PHE A 118 -0.72 -0.25 -25.55
N ARG A 119 -0.85 -1.44 -26.15
CA ARG A 119 -2.00 -2.33 -25.92
C ARG A 119 -2.16 -2.66 -24.44
N ASP A 120 -1.08 -3.06 -23.78
CA ASP A 120 -1.16 -3.53 -22.39
C ASP A 120 -1.32 -2.36 -21.40
N ALA A 121 -0.91 -1.16 -21.78
CA ALA A 121 -1.24 0.09 -21.08
C ALA A 121 -2.71 0.53 -21.29
N GLY A 122 -3.49 -0.16 -22.14
CA GLY A 122 -4.89 0.13 -22.41
C GLY A 122 -5.14 1.11 -23.55
N TYR A 123 -4.14 1.35 -24.41
CA TYR A 123 -4.18 2.28 -25.53
C TYR A 123 -3.77 1.58 -26.84
N PRO A 124 -4.53 0.59 -27.33
CA PRO A 124 -4.19 -0.07 -28.60
C PRO A 124 -4.23 0.91 -29.77
N GLY A 125 -3.37 0.70 -30.78
CA GLY A 125 -3.35 1.47 -32.03
C GLY A 125 -2.32 2.60 -32.09
N TYR A 126 -1.65 2.93 -30.99
CA TYR A 126 -0.44 3.76 -30.99
C TYR A 126 0.78 2.94 -31.41
N ARG A 127 1.76 3.61 -32.00
CA ARG A 127 3.00 3.03 -32.52
C ARG A 127 4.23 3.62 -31.86
N ASP A 128 5.38 3.00 -32.08
CA ASP A 128 6.68 3.42 -31.55
C ASP A 128 7.09 4.87 -31.89
N GLU A 129 6.54 5.45 -32.97
CA GLU A 129 6.67 6.89 -33.30
C GLU A 129 6.04 7.83 -32.24
N THR A 130 5.13 7.33 -31.39
CA THR A 130 4.51 8.08 -30.29
C THR A 130 5.33 7.94 -29.03
N SER A 131 5.50 9.02 -28.25
CA SER A 131 6.20 8.95 -26.97
C SER A 131 5.67 7.83 -26.05
N TRP A 132 6.49 6.81 -25.79
CA TRP A 132 6.06 5.56 -25.15
C TRP A 132 6.67 5.30 -23.76
N CYS A 133 7.28 6.31 -23.11
CA CYS A 133 7.83 6.15 -21.76
C CYS A 133 6.76 5.71 -20.73
N ALA A 134 5.58 6.33 -20.77
CA ALA A 134 4.45 5.95 -19.92
C ALA A 134 3.80 4.63 -20.36
N ALA A 135 3.74 4.35 -21.66
CA ALA A 135 3.25 3.07 -22.20
C ALA A 135 4.09 1.91 -21.66
N PHE A 136 5.42 2.04 -21.69
CA PHE A 136 6.35 1.07 -21.14
C PHE A 136 6.10 0.82 -19.63
N VAL A 137 6.06 1.87 -18.82
CA VAL A 137 5.82 1.73 -17.38
C VAL A 137 4.44 1.11 -17.11
N GLY A 138 3.40 1.57 -17.79
CA GLY A 138 2.04 1.03 -17.67
C GLY A 138 1.95 -0.44 -18.04
N ALA A 139 2.59 -0.85 -19.14
CA ALA A 139 2.64 -2.24 -19.59
C ALA A 139 3.42 -3.14 -18.63
N VAL A 140 4.56 -2.69 -18.13
CA VAL A 140 5.36 -3.44 -17.14
C VAL A 140 4.55 -3.66 -15.86
N LEU A 141 3.85 -2.63 -15.38
CA LEU A 141 2.98 -2.76 -14.21
C LEU A 141 1.84 -3.76 -14.47
N ALA A 142 1.12 -3.62 -15.58
CA ALA A 142 0.03 -4.50 -15.97
C ALA A 142 0.48 -5.96 -16.07
N ARG A 143 1.58 -6.23 -16.80
CA ARG A 143 2.17 -7.57 -16.96
C ARG A 143 2.68 -8.15 -15.64
N SER A 144 2.95 -7.32 -14.64
CA SER A 144 3.37 -7.74 -13.31
C SER A 144 2.20 -7.93 -12.33
N GLY A 145 0.95 -7.81 -12.79
CA GLY A 145 -0.25 -7.94 -11.95
C GLY A 145 -0.58 -6.69 -11.14
N TYR A 146 -0.03 -5.53 -11.52
CA TYR A 146 -0.33 -4.24 -10.90
C TYR A 146 -1.25 -3.42 -11.81
N PRO A 147 -2.11 -2.57 -11.24
CA PRO A 147 -2.84 -1.55 -11.97
C PRO A 147 -1.92 -0.73 -12.89
N ARG A 148 -2.37 -0.45 -14.11
CA ARG A 148 -1.63 0.38 -15.06
C ARG A 148 -1.72 1.87 -14.68
N LEU A 149 -0.99 2.72 -15.38
CA LEU A 149 -1.11 4.18 -15.25
C LEU A 149 -2.49 4.67 -15.71
N ALA A 150 -2.86 5.88 -15.30
CA ALA A 150 -4.12 6.47 -15.70
C ALA A 150 -4.18 6.82 -17.19
N ASP A 151 -3.05 7.26 -17.75
CA ASP A 151 -2.91 7.59 -19.15
C ASP A 151 -1.46 7.48 -19.65
N LEU A 152 -1.25 7.82 -20.93
CA LEU A 152 0.06 7.81 -21.60
C LEU A 152 0.91 9.06 -21.34
N THR A 153 0.47 9.99 -20.50
CA THR A 153 1.28 11.14 -20.11
C THR A 153 2.19 10.75 -18.95
N ALA A 154 3.49 11.06 -19.03
CA ALA A 154 4.43 10.75 -17.96
C ALA A 154 4.03 11.37 -16.61
N ARG A 155 3.43 12.58 -16.63
CA ARG A 155 3.02 13.31 -15.42
C ARG A 155 1.79 12.72 -14.73
N SER A 156 0.93 11.95 -15.40
CA SER A 156 -0.19 11.27 -14.72
C SER A 156 0.28 10.25 -13.68
N GLY A 157 1.49 9.69 -13.88
CA GLY A 157 2.16 8.86 -12.89
C GLY A 157 2.38 9.53 -11.53
N ARG A 158 2.27 10.87 -11.44
CA ARG A 158 2.31 11.58 -10.16
C ARG A 158 1.21 11.16 -9.22
N TYR A 159 0.11 10.63 -9.71
CA TYR A 159 -1.00 10.21 -8.86
C TYR A 159 -1.07 8.69 -8.76
N TYR A 160 -0.07 7.95 -9.21
CA TYR A 160 -0.12 6.49 -9.20
C TYR A 160 0.26 5.91 -7.84
N GLY A 161 -0.50 4.93 -7.33
CA GLY A 161 -0.10 4.13 -6.19
C GLY A 161 0.19 4.94 -4.91
N GLN A 162 1.05 4.40 -4.05
CA GLN A 162 1.38 5.01 -2.75
C GLN A 162 2.44 6.09 -2.91
N LYS A 163 2.26 7.25 -2.26
CA LYS A 163 3.27 8.31 -2.18
C LYS A 163 4.51 7.83 -1.43
N LEU A 164 5.68 8.22 -1.93
CA LEU A 164 6.94 8.13 -1.19
C LEU A 164 7.56 9.53 -1.06
N ASP A 165 8.11 9.83 0.11
CA ASP A 165 8.80 11.10 0.37
C ASP A 165 10.21 11.15 -0.24
N GLY A 166 10.74 10.00 -0.65
CA GLY A 166 12.08 9.89 -1.23
C GLY A 166 12.22 8.72 -2.20
N PRO A 167 13.35 8.67 -2.94
CA PRO A 167 13.62 7.61 -3.88
C PRO A 167 13.80 6.27 -3.17
N LYS A 168 13.28 5.20 -3.79
CA LYS A 168 13.47 3.82 -3.36
C LYS A 168 13.69 2.95 -4.59
N ILE A 169 14.61 1.99 -4.53
CA ILE A 169 14.83 1.07 -5.65
C ILE A 169 13.51 0.36 -6.01
N GLY A 170 13.16 0.40 -7.30
CA GLY A 170 11.91 -0.11 -7.85
C GLY A 170 10.73 0.86 -7.78
N CYS A 171 10.82 2.01 -7.11
CA CYS A 171 9.72 2.97 -7.18
C CYS A 171 9.60 3.56 -8.59
N VAL A 172 8.37 3.92 -8.96
CA VAL A 172 8.10 4.73 -10.13
C VAL A 172 8.51 6.16 -9.80
N VAL A 173 9.33 6.76 -10.66
CA VAL A 173 9.76 8.15 -10.54
C VAL A 173 9.24 8.95 -11.72
N VAL A 174 8.75 10.15 -11.45
CA VAL A 174 8.20 11.07 -12.46
C VAL A 174 9.05 12.33 -12.48
N PHE A 175 9.44 12.78 -13.68
CA PHE A 175 10.25 13.96 -13.92
C PHE A 175 9.51 15.01 -14.74
N TRP A 176 9.78 16.29 -14.50
CA TRP A 176 9.38 17.33 -15.43
C TRP A 176 10.37 17.43 -16.60
N ARG A 177 9.89 17.92 -17.75
CA ARG A 177 10.72 18.33 -18.89
C ARG A 177 10.41 19.77 -19.25
N GLU A 178 11.43 20.49 -19.72
CA GLU A 178 11.40 21.93 -20.02
C GLU A 178 11.21 22.81 -18.79
N SER A 179 10.07 22.70 -18.08
CA SER A 179 9.82 23.42 -16.83
C SER A 179 9.00 22.58 -15.85
N PRO A 180 9.04 22.87 -14.53
CA PRO A 180 8.21 22.18 -13.52
C PRO A 180 6.70 22.30 -13.78
N THR A 181 6.26 23.38 -14.43
CA THR A 181 4.86 23.67 -14.76
C THR A 181 4.40 23.10 -16.10
N SER A 182 5.33 22.82 -17.02
CA SER A 182 5.04 22.21 -18.34
C SER A 182 4.36 20.85 -18.21
N TRP A 183 3.49 20.53 -19.16
CA TRP A 183 2.85 19.21 -19.27
C TRP A 183 3.84 18.09 -19.63
N LYS A 184 4.99 18.45 -20.23
CA LYS A 184 6.00 17.49 -20.65
C LYS A 184 6.72 16.88 -19.45
N GLY A 185 7.00 15.59 -19.53
CA GLY A 185 7.66 14.87 -18.46
C GLY A 185 8.35 13.60 -18.93
N HIS A 186 8.93 12.89 -17.97
CA HIS A 186 9.49 11.56 -18.16
C HIS A 186 9.12 10.66 -16.97
N ILE A 187 9.09 9.36 -17.18
CA ILE A 187 8.71 8.38 -16.16
C ILE A 187 9.54 7.10 -16.34
N GLY A 188 9.88 6.47 -15.22
CA GLY A 188 10.62 5.21 -15.21
C GLY A 188 10.70 4.61 -13.81
N PHE A 189 11.51 3.57 -13.66
CA PHE A 189 11.75 2.89 -12.39
C PHE A 189 13.14 3.22 -11.86
N VAL A 190 13.25 3.56 -10.57
CA VAL A 190 14.55 3.84 -9.95
C VAL A 190 15.35 2.54 -9.80
N THR A 191 16.55 2.47 -10.36
CA THR A 191 17.48 1.33 -10.25
C THR A 191 18.74 1.63 -9.45
N GLY A 192 19.00 2.90 -9.14
CA GLY A 192 20.13 3.32 -8.32
C GLY A 192 19.94 4.73 -7.80
N ILE A 193 20.56 5.02 -6.65
CA ILE A 193 20.45 6.30 -5.96
C ILE A 193 21.87 6.75 -5.62
N ASP A 194 22.28 7.91 -6.13
CA ASP A 194 23.54 8.57 -5.79
C ASP A 194 23.21 9.84 -5.01
N TRP A 195 23.33 9.76 -3.69
CA TRP A 195 22.98 10.85 -2.76
C TRP A 195 23.97 12.01 -2.85
N ASP A 196 25.25 11.72 -3.06
CA ASP A 196 26.31 12.73 -3.13
C ASP A 196 26.13 13.62 -4.36
N LYS A 197 25.86 12.99 -5.51
CA LYS A 197 25.62 13.72 -6.77
C LYS A 197 24.18 14.19 -6.92
N LYS A 198 23.29 13.80 -6.00
CA LYS A 198 21.83 14.05 -6.08
C LYS A 198 21.26 13.58 -7.42
N THR A 199 21.65 12.38 -7.84
CA THR A 199 21.18 11.76 -9.09
C THR A 199 20.56 10.38 -8.86
N LEU A 200 19.71 9.98 -9.81
CA LEU A 200 19.04 8.69 -9.84
C LEU A 200 19.45 7.96 -11.12
N ARG A 201 19.73 6.66 -11.01
CA ARG A 201 19.69 5.76 -12.15
C ARG A 201 18.25 5.31 -12.36
N VAL A 202 17.78 5.45 -13.59
CA VAL A 202 16.38 5.20 -13.96
C VAL A 202 16.35 4.28 -15.15
N LEU A 203 15.65 3.15 -15.00
CA LEU A 203 15.27 2.28 -16.08
C LEU A 203 13.95 2.76 -16.67
N GLY A 204 13.95 3.13 -17.95
CA GLY A 204 12.79 3.71 -18.60
C GLY A 204 12.74 3.39 -20.08
N GLY A 205 11.52 3.43 -20.63
CA GLY A 205 11.26 3.35 -22.06
C GLY A 205 11.38 4.74 -22.71
N ASN A 206 11.53 4.73 -24.03
CA ASN A 206 11.73 5.91 -24.87
C ASN A 206 12.87 6.84 -24.42
N GLN A 207 13.91 6.24 -23.85
CA GLN A 207 15.13 6.95 -23.48
C GLN A 207 16.13 6.78 -24.61
N ASN A 208 16.22 7.79 -25.48
CA ASN A 208 16.96 7.72 -26.74
C ASN A 208 16.40 6.58 -27.62
N ASP A 209 15.08 6.61 -27.84
CA ASP A 209 14.30 5.69 -28.68
C ASP A 209 14.48 4.22 -28.28
N ALA A 210 14.72 3.99 -26.98
CA ALA A 210 15.09 2.70 -26.43
C ALA A 210 14.68 2.50 -24.96
N VAL A 211 14.61 1.24 -24.52
CA VAL A 211 14.58 0.88 -23.10
C VAL A 211 16.02 0.82 -22.60
N THR A 212 16.39 1.74 -21.72
CA THR A 212 17.76 1.89 -21.20
C THR A 212 17.77 2.22 -19.71
N GLU A 213 18.96 2.16 -19.09
CA GLU A 213 19.23 2.86 -17.84
C GLU A 213 19.90 4.20 -18.13
N ALA A 214 19.35 5.28 -17.60
CA ALA A 214 19.92 6.63 -17.73
C ALA A 214 19.93 7.35 -16.38
N THR A 215 20.83 8.32 -16.24
CA THR A 215 21.00 9.10 -15.01
C THR A 215 20.21 10.40 -15.09
N PHE A 216 19.41 10.70 -14.07
CA PHE A 216 18.62 11.92 -13.95
C PHE A 216 18.91 12.66 -12.65
N ALA A 217 18.87 13.98 -12.67
CA ALA A 217 19.00 14.80 -11.47
C ALA A 217 17.73 14.72 -10.60
N MET A 218 17.89 14.57 -9.28
CA MET A 218 16.77 14.57 -8.33
C MET A 218 15.99 15.90 -8.34
N SER A 219 16.63 17.02 -8.72
CA SER A 219 15.98 18.32 -8.88
C SER A 219 14.90 18.35 -9.96
N LYS A 220 14.90 17.37 -10.89
CA LYS A 220 13.86 17.23 -11.92
C LYS A 220 12.66 16.41 -11.47
N VAL A 221 12.72 15.80 -10.28
CA VAL A 221 11.68 14.89 -9.81
C VAL A 221 10.44 15.67 -9.39
N LEU A 222 9.30 15.08 -9.70
CA LEU A 222 7.96 15.55 -9.35
C LEU A 222 7.27 14.63 -8.35
N ALA A 223 7.53 13.33 -8.43
CA ALA A 223 6.94 12.35 -7.53
C ALA A 223 7.76 11.06 -7.51
N TYR A 224 7.75 10.41 -6.34
CA TYR A 224 8.12 9.01 -6.17
C TYR A 224 6.88 8.23 -5.76
N ARG A 225 6.61 7.12 -6.45
CA ARG A 225 5.40 6.33 -6.28
C ARG A 225 5.71 4.86 -6.16
N TRP A 226 5.14 4.22 -5.15
CA TRP A 226 5.25 2.78 -4.95
C TRP A 226 4.05 2.06 -5.57
N PRO A 227 4.26 1.09 -6.48
CA PRO A 227 3.18 0.27 -6.99
C PRO A 227 2.45 -0.50 -5.88
N VAL A 228 1.12 -0.40 -5.89
CA VAL A 228 0.23 -1.06 -4.93
C VAL A 228 -0.58 -2.11 -5.67
N ALA A 229 -0.55 -3.36 -5.18
CA ALA A 229 -1.34 -4.43 -5.76
C ALA A 229 -2.85 -4.18 -5.54
N ALA A 230 -3.69 -4.60 -6.48
CA ALA A 230 -5.14 -4.53 -6.37
C ALA A 230 -5.69 -5.59 -5.39
N THR A 231 -5.31 -5.49 -4.11
CA THR A 231 -5.80 -6.35 -3.03
C THR A 231 -6.18 -5.51 -1.81
N VAL A 232 -7.20 -5.96 -1.07
CA VAL A 232 -7.66 -5.29 0.16
C VAL A 232 -6.51 -5.12 1.16
N LYS A 233 -5.66 -6.15 1.30
CA LYS A 233 -4.50 -6.11 2.20
C LYS A 233 -3.51 -5.01 1.80
N ALA A 234 -3.15 -4.93 0.51
CA ALA A 234 -2.20 -3.95 0.02
C ALA A 234 -2.76 -2.51 0.13
N LEU A 235 -4.04 -2.29 -0.19
CA LEU A 235 -4.70 -1.00 -0.04
C LEU A 235 -4.75 -0.53 1.42
N LYS A 236 -5.04 -1.44 2.35
CA LYS A 236 -5.00 -1.14 3.80
C LYS A 236 -3.60 -0.78 4.26
N SER A 237 -2.60 -1.59 3.88
CA SER A 237 -1.20 -1.32 4.23
C SER A 237 -0.66 -0.04 3.62
N ALA A 238 -1.22 0.41 2.50
CA ALA A 238 -0.83 1.65 1.85
C ALA A 238 -1.44 2.91 2.51
N GLY A 239 -2.42 2.76 3.39
CA GLY A 239 -2.96 3.87 4.21
C GLY A 239 -4.37 4.34 3.86
N SER A 240 -5.08 3.67 2.94
CA SER A 240 -6.37 4.14 2.38
C SER A 240 -7.34 4.74 3.40
N THR A 241 -7.75 6.00 3.17
CA THR A 241 -8.75 6.77 3.95
C THR A 241 -10.05 6.00 4.15
N GLU A 242 -10.41 5.20 3.16
CA GLU A 242 -11.65 4.45 3.06
C GLU A 242 -11.63 3.25 4.01
N ALA A 243 -10.47 2.60 4.16
CA ALA A 243 -10.28 1.56 5.17
C ALA A 243 -10.42 2.12 6.59
N ARG A 244 -9.94 3.37 6.82
CA ARG A 244 -10.12 4.06 8.10
C ARG A 244 -11.59 4.41 8.36
N LEU A 245 -12.32 4.90 7.34
CA LEU A 245 -13.76 5.17 7.42
C LEU A 245 -14.55 3.88 7.71
N LEU A 246 -14.20 2.77 7.08
CA LEU A 246 -14.80 1.45 7.35
C LEU A 246 -14.53 0.98 8.78
N ASP A 247 -13.30 1.11 9.27
CA ASP A 247 -12.95 0.71 10.64
C ASP A 247 -13.64 1.61 11.68
N ALA A 248 -13.80 2.91 11.40
CA ALA A 248 -14.55 3.84 12.24
C ALA A 248 -16.06 3.53 12.24
N ALA A 249 -16.66 3.35 11.06
CA ALA A 249 -18.07 2.99 10.93
C ALA A 249 -18.38 1.63 11.60
N LYS A 250 -17.50 0.64 11.42
CA LYS A 250 -17.61 -0.67 12.08
C LYS A 250 -17.58 -0.53 13.61
N LYS A 251 -16.67 0.29 14.16
CA LYS A 251 -16.62 0.57 15.61
C LYS A 251 -17.90 1.23 16.11
N ILE A 252 -18.46 2.16 15.36
CA ILE A 252 -19.73 2.82 15.71
C ILE A 252 -20.86 1.79 15.71
N VAL A 253 -21.05 1.02 14.64
CA VAL A 253 -22.12 -0.01 14.53
C VAL A 253 -22.03 -1.04 15.66
N LEU A 254 -20.83 -1.54 15.97
CA LEU A 254 -20.64 -2.48 17.09
C LEU A 254 -20.83 -1.81 18.46
N GLY A 255 -20.37 -0.57 18.64
CA GLY A 255 -20.47 0.17 19.90
C GLY A 255 -21.90 0.60 20.23
N THR A 256 -22.64 1.18 19.28
CA THR A 256 -24.04 1.58 19.49
C THR A 256 -25.00 0.40 19.49
N GLY A 257 -24.70 -0.70 18.79
CA GLY A 257 -25.46 -1.94 18.91
C GLY A 257 -25.45 -2.50 20.35
N VAL A 258 -24.33 -2.38 21.06
CA VAL A 258 -24.23 -2.78 22.47
C VAL A 258 -24.99 -1.82 23.41
N ILE A 259 -24.95 -0.50 23.13
CA ILE A 259 -25.64 0.51 23.96
C ILE A 259 -27.16 0.46 23.76
N ALA A 260 -27.64 0.28 22.53
CA ALA A 260 -29.07 0.17 22.22
C ALA A 260 -29.70 -1.09 22.84
N VAL A 261 -28.97 -2.21 22.87
CA VAL A 261 -29.40 -3.45 23.54
C VAL A 261 -29.35 -3.32 25.07
N GLY A 262 -28.52 -2.43 25.61
CA GLY A 262 -28.39 -2.19 27.05
C GLY A 262 -29.38 -1.18 27.64
N ALA A 263 -29.98 -0.30 26.82
CA ALA A 263 -30.80 0.80 27.31
C ALA A 263 -32.32 0.53 27.27
N GLU A 264 -32.84 -0.30 26.35
CA GLU A 264 -34.28 -0.52 26.22
C GLU A 264 -34.62 -2.02 26.02
N THR A 265 -35.22 -2.60 27.07
CA THR A 265 -36.11 -3.78 27.04
C THR A 265 -35.56 -5.07 26.41
N SER A 266 -34.97 -5.90 27.29
CA SER A 266 -34.65 -7.32 27.09
C SER A 266 -35.86 -8.25 26.89
N ALA A 267 -37.08 -7.74 26.65
CA ALA A 267 -38.32 -8.52 26.68
C ALA A 267 -38.93 -8.87 25.30
N GLN A 268 -38.44 -8.31 24.19
CA GLN A 268 -39.03 -8.53 22.85
C GLN A 268 -38.07 -9.07 21.79
N LEU A 269 -36.86 -9.47 22.17
CA LEU A 269 -35.76 -9.77 21.23
C LEU A 269 -35.52 -11.23 20.78
N PRO A 270 -36.40 -12.25 20.91
CA PRO A 270 -36.05 -13.57 20.35
C PRO A 270 -36.25 -13.79 18.84
N SER A 271 -36.83 -12.87 18.04
CA SER A 271 -37.17 -13.21 16.64
C SER A 271 -36.74 -12.22 15.54
N VAL A 272 -36.22 -11.03 15.87
CA VAL A 272 -35.96 -9.97 14.86
C VAL A 272 -34.49 -9.85 14.45
N VAL A 273 -33.55 -10.25 15.30
CA VAL A 273 -32.10 -10.06 15.03
C VAL A 273 -31.55 -11.03 13.97
N PRO A 274 -31.96 -12.32 13.91
CA PRO A 274 -31.48 -13.21 12.85
C PRO A 274 -32.07 -12.93 11.46
N SER A 275 -33.25 -12.30 11.37
CA SER A 275 -33.97 -12.08 10.10
C SER A 275 -33.52 -10.83 9.34
N ILE A 276 -33.03 -9.78 10.02
CA ILE A 276 -32.50 -8.57 9.36
C ILE A 276 -31.27 -8.90 8.51
N PHE A 277 -30.44 -9.85 8.91
CA PHE A 277 -29.20 -10.14 8.18
C PHE A 277 -29.33 -11.25 7.14
N THR A 278 -30.50 -11.89 7.02
CA THR A 278 -30.69 -13.09 6.17
C THR A 278 -31.79 -12.98 5.11
N GLN A 279 -32.53 -11.87 5.00
CA GLN A 279 -33.74 -11.81 4.14
C GLN A 279 -33.77 -10.74 3.03
N PHE A 280 -32.63 -10.20 2.59
CA PHE A 280 -32.64 -9.15 1.55
C PHE A 280 -32.25 -9.67 0.17
N GLU A 281 -33.18 -10.37 -0.48
CA GLU A 281 -33.02 -10.87 -1.86
C GLU A 281 -33.53 -9.88 -2.94
N THR A 282 -34.31 -8.84 -2.60
CA THR A 282 -34.77 -7.84 -3.58
C THR A 282 -34.85 -6.41 -3.02
N LEU A 283 -34.59 -5.42 -3.89
CA LEU A 283 -34.61 -3.98 -3.57
C LEU A 283 -36.00 -3.49 -3.09
N SER A 284 -37.08 -4.13 -3.55
CA SER A 284 -38.47 -3.79 -3.22
C SER A 284 -38.89 -4.24 -1.81
N ALA A 285 -38.40 -5.39 -1.34
CA ALA A 285 -38.67 -5.87 0.01
C ALA A 285 -38.02 -4.98 1.10
N VAL A 286 -36.85 -4.40 0.77
CA VAL A 286 -36.16 -3.42 1.62
C VAL A 286 -36.99 -2.14 1.77
N LEU A 287 -37.54 -1.61 0.66
CA LEU A 287 -38.26 -0.33 0.64
C LEU A 287 -39.58 -0.35 1.43
N MET A 288 -40.30 -1.48 1.46
CA MET A 288 -41.57 -1.60 2.19
C MET A 288 -41.40 -1.57 3.71
N GLN A 289 -40.26 -2.03 4.23
CA GLN A 289 -39.98 -2.02 5.66
C GLN A 289 -39.38 -0.70 6.16
N ILE A 290 -38.98 0.21 5.25
CA ILE A 290 -38.44 1.52 5.61
C ILE A 290 -39.44 2.33 6.41
N ASN A 291 -40.73 2.33 6.11
CA ASN A 291 -41.71 3.13 6.87
C ASN A 291 -41.89 2.65 8.32
N THR A 292 -41.92 1.34 8.55
CA THR A 292 -42.03 0.74 9.89
C THR A 292 -40.75 0.93 10.71
N ILE A 293 -39.59 0.80 10.05
CA ILE A 293 -38.28 1.03 10.64
C ILE A 293 -38.08 2.52 10.95
N MET A 294 -38.47 3.43 10.05
CA MET A 294 -38.39 4.88 10.25
C MET A 294 -39.29 5.36 11.40
N ALA A 295 -40.46 4.75 11.59
CA ALA A 295 -41.34 5.05 12.73
C ALA A 295 -40.71 4.59 14.07
N LEU A 296 -40.06 3.43 14.11
CA LEU A 296 -39.35 2.92 15.29
C LEU A 296 -38.06 3.73 15.60
N ILE A 297 -37.44 4.26 14.54
CA ILE A 297 -36.19 5.02 14.57
C ILE A 297 -36.43 6.49 14.96
N ALA A 298 -37.56 7.09 14.58
CA ALA A 298 -37.83 8.52 14.80
C ALA A 298 -37.84 8.92 16.29
N ASP A 299 -38.29 8.04 17.18
CA ASP A 299 -38.36 8.30 18.62
C ASP A 299 -37.05 7.99 19.35
N ASN A 300 -36.10 7.31 18.70
CA ASN A 300 -34.88 6.84 19.34
C ASN A 300 -33.61 7.27 18.58
N LYS A 301 -33.05 8.41 19.00
CA LYS A 301 -31.88 9.07 18.36
C LYS A 301 -30.68 8.14 18.17
N TRP A 302 -30.51 7.13 19.02
CA TRP A 302 -29.44 6.13 18.92
C TRP A 302 -29.66 5.09 17.82
N LEU A 303 -30.91 4.75 17.50
CA LEU A 303 -31.25 3.87 16.38
C LEU A 303 -31.08 4.59 15.04
N ILE A 304 -31.39 5.90 14.97
CA ILE A 304 -31.04 6.75 13.80
C ILE A 304 -29.54 6.70 13.55
N LEU A 305 -28.73 6.96 14.58
CA LEU A 305 -27.27 6.97 14.45
C LEU A 305 -26.72 5.60 14.01
N THR A 306 -27.28 4.51 14.52
CA THR A 306 -26.87 3.15 14.16
C THR A 306 -27.28 2.79 12.73
N ALA A 307 -28.48 3.16 12.30
CA ALA A 307 -28.96 2.93 10.93
C ALA A 307 -28.17 3.75 9.91
N VAL A 308 -27.89 5.03 10.21
CA VAL A 308 -27.04 5.89 9.36
C VAL A 308 -25.61 5.34 9.28
N ALA A 309 -25.03 4.89 10.40
CA ALA A 309 -23.71 4.27 10.42
C ALA A 309 -23.66 2.95 9.63
N ALA A 310 -24.71 2.13 9.70
CA ALA A 310 -24.84 0.90 8.92
C ALA A 310 -25.00 1.18 7.41
N LEU A 311 -25.80 2.19 7.05
CA LEU A 311 -25.96 2.61 5.66
C LEU A 311 -24.64 3.16 5.09
N LEU A 312 -23.94 4.02 5.84
CA LEU A 312 -22.61 4.52 5.48
C LEU A 312 -21.61 3.37 5.34
N TYR A 313 -21.62 2.40 6.25
CA TYR A 313 -20.79 1.19 6.17
C TYR A 313 -21.05 0.40 4.87
N LEU A 314 -22.32 0.18 4.52
CA LEU A 314 -22.70 -0.54 3.30
C LEU A 314 -22.31 0.25 2.03
N LEU A 315 -22.53 1.56 1.99
CA LEU A 315 -22.15 2.43 0.87
C LEU A 315 -20.63 2.44 0.64
N VAL A 316 -19.83 2.59 1.70
CA VAL A 316 -18.37 2.57 1.58
C VAL A 316 -17.89 1.18 1.14
N ARG A 317 -18.52 0.10 1.63
CA ARG A 317 -18.17 -1.28 1.25
C ARG A 317 -18.48 -1.59 -0.21
N THR A 318 -19.65 -1.22 -0.72
CA THR A 318 -20.03 -1.43 -2.13
C THR A 318 -19.15 -0.62 -3.06
N TRP A 319 -18.83 0.62 -2.68
CA TRP A 319 -17.91 1.45 -3.44
C TRP A 319 -16.49 0.87 -3.47
N GLN A 320 -15.96 0.37 -2.35
CA GLN A 320 -14.66 -0.34 -2.34
C GLN A 320 -14.66 -1.61 -3.20
N ALA A 321 -15.73 -2.39 -3.19
CA ALA A 321 -15.85 -3.59 -4.02
C ALA A 321 -15.79 -3.24 -5.51
N ASN A 322 -16.54 -2.23 -5.95
CA ASN A 322 -16.51 -1.75 -7.34
C ASN A 322 -15.14 -1.20 -7.74
N ARG A 323 -14.43 -0.52 -6.82
CA ARG A 323 -13.07 -0.02 -7.07
C ARG A 323 -12.05 -1.13 -7.19
N LEU A 324 -12.09 -2.11 -6.28
CA LEU A 324 -11.21 -3.27 -6.32
C LEU A 324 -11.42 -4.05 -7.61
N GLU A 325 -12.67 -4.25 -8.01
CA GLU A 325 -13.02 -4.90 -9.27
C GLU A 325 -12.46 -4.13 -10.48
N ARG A 326 -12.56 -2.79 -10.50
CA ARG A 326 -11.92 -1.97 -11.53
C ARG A 326 -10.39 -2.11 -11.50
N ALA A 327 -9.76 -2.06 -10.34
CA ALA A 327 -8.31 -2.21 -10.23
C ALA A 327 -7.83 -3.61 -10.68
N GLN A 328 -8.61 -4.66 -10.39
CA GLN A 328 -8.37 -6.02 -10.87
C GLN A 328 -8.54 -6.15 -12.39
N ARG A 329 -9.44 -5.35 -12.98
CA ARG A 329 -9.55 -5.17 -14.44
C ARG A 329 -8.45 -4.27 -15.04
N GLY A 330 -7.48 -3.84 -14.22
CA GLY A 330 -6.30 -3.08 -14.65
C GLY A 330 -6.48 -1.56 -14.65
N TYR A 331 -7.58 -1.00 -14.15
CA TYR A 331 -7.73 0.45 -13.97
C TYR A 331 -6.78 0.97 -12.89
N PRO A 332 -6.26 2.22 -12.99
CA PRO A 332 -5.29 2.77 -12.05
C PRO A 332 -5.80 2.85 -10.61
N ILE A 333 -4.91 2.68 -9.64
CA ILE A 333 -5.12 3.12 -8.25
C ILE A 333 -4.47 4.49 -8.11
N LEU A 334 -5.26 5.50 -7.73
CA LEU A 334 -4.81 6.88 -7.61
C LEU A 334 -4.38 7.22 -6.18
N ALA A 335 -3.52 8.23 -6.03
CA ALA A 335 -2.98 8.67 -4.74
C ALA A 335 -4.08 9.13 -3.78
N GLN A 336 -5.12 9.78 -4.32
CA GLN A 336 -6.31 10.19 -3.57
C GLN A 336 -7.10 9.00 -2.95
N ASP A 337 -6.82 7.78 -3.40
CA ASP A 337 -7.47 6.56 -2.92
C ASP A 337 -6.69 5.91 -1.75
N ILE A 338 -5.46 6.36 -1.55
CA ILE A 338 -4.47 5.77 -0.64
C ILE A 338 -4.09 6.76 0.48
N ASP A 339 -3.89 8.04 0.17
CA ASP A 339 -3.45 9.03 1.16
C ASP A 339 -4.61 9.66 1.95
N VAL A 340 -4.33 9.94 3.22
CA VAL A 340 -5.26 10.54 4.19
C VAL A 340 -4.82 11.93 4.62
N ASP A 341 -3.68 12.39 4.11
CA ASP A 341 -3.27 13.76 4.31
C ASP A 341 -4.18 14.63 3.44
N GLY A 342 -5.13 15.30 4.10
CA GLY A 342 -5.77 16.51 3.61
C GLY A 342 -4.73 17.63 3.41
N GLY A 343 -3.76 17.39 2.53
CA GLY A 343 -2.87 18.40 1.99
C GLY A 343 -3.63 19.12 0.89
N THR A 344 -4.10 20.30 1.23
CA THR A 344 -4.56 21.34 0.31
C THR A 344 -3.53 21.56 -0.80
N ASP A 345 -3.68 20.89 -1.94
CA ASP A 345 -3.13 21.33 -3.22
C ASP A 345 -4.24 21.17 -4.28
N ALA A 346 -5.35 21.86 -4.03
CA ALA A 346 -6.25 22.31 -5.08
C ALA A 346 -5.88 23.76 -5.40
N VAL A 347 -5.74 24.02 -6.70
CA VAL A 347 -5.39 25.27 -7.41
C VAL A 347 -3.91 25.43 -7.75
#